data_AF-A0AAJ0CAY6-F1
#
_entry.id   AF-A0AAJ0CAY6-F1
#
_cell.length_a   1.000
_cell.length_b   1.000
_cell.length_c   1.000
_cell.angle_alpha   90.00
_cell.angle_beta   90.00
_cell.angle_gamma   90.00
#
_symmetry.space_group_name_H-M   'P 1'
#
loop_
_entity.id
_entity.type
_entity.pdbx_description
1 polymer ?
#
loop_
_entity_poly.entity_id
_entity_poly.type
_entity_poly.pdbx_seq_one_letter_code
_entity_poly.pdbx_strand_id
1 'polypeptide(L)'
;MSKRATRQIPKRPASSEEVEYLKFDEDGDLTLLVGWCVQQRMLVDANALCRMSPVFRTMLKGPFKESKPASGDWMIELPEDHAPGFAMIMDIIHNQFQCTPTDPTVDDLIHVAILTNKYDMAKVLRPLAQTWREKLRLESDKPLAGVEGLLGVAYELGDAETFDKLARKIALGHRVNKQGNIQSADGMYWLNGQRCIDVANIMERIQNHRLMALAVIKEECRQLYAALVLGQGLCLQRCAGDQQLCTNMTLGHLLTTAYRYCIQGLFLPQPVEFSGGNWTVDDLIKCLVSIGGPPCAGDHTICNPITPLTERIEKRVSDLPGPTTAHHTEYMKVQQEIIMPTSRRVTSKK
;
A
#
# COMPACT_ATOMS: atom_id res chain seq x y z
N MET A 1 -3.43 -30.16 18.66
CA MET A 1 -3.90 -29.73 17.32
C MET A 1 -5.40 -29.48 17.40
N SER A 2 -5.81 -28.24 17.69
CA SER A 2 -7.22 -27.87 17.77
C SER A 2 -7.71 -27.47 16.37
N LYS A 3 -8.75 -28.15 15.87
CA LYS A 3 -9.36 -27.86 14.57
C LYS A 3 -10.14 -26.54 14.71
N ARG A 4 -9.69 -25.52 13.98
CA ARG A 4 -10.26 -24.17 13.91
C ARG A 4 -11.66 -24.24 13.28
N ALA A 5 -12.70 -23.76 13.97
CA ALA A 5 -14.03 -23.61 13.40
C ALA A 5 -14.11 -22.27 12.66
N THR A 6 -13.63 -22.23 11.42
CA THR A 6 -13.96 -21.14 10.50
C THR A 6 -15.44 -21.28 10.17
N ARG A 7 -16.28 -20.26 10.42
CA ARG A 7 -17.66 -20.23 9.90
C ARG A 7 -17.56 -20.31 8.38
N GLN A 8 -17.85 -21.48 7.81
CA GLN A 8 -17.95 -21.62 6.36
C GLN A 8 -19.22 -20.93 5.90
N ILE A 9 -19.09 -20.11 4.86
CA ILE A 9 -20.25 -19.56 4.15
C ILE A 9 -20.99 -20.75 3.52
N PRO A 10 -22.27 -20.97 3.85
CA PRO A 10 -23.03 -22.12 3.37
C PRO A 10 -23.17 -22.08 1.84
N LYS A 11 -22.99 -23.23 1.18
CA LYS A 11 -23.40 -23.42 -0.21
C LYS A 11 -24.87 -23.86 -0.25
N ARG A 12 -25.65 -23.16 -1.06
CA ARG A 12 -27.10 -23.28 -1.33
C ARG A 12 -27.72 -24.66 -1.04
N PRO A 13 -28.77 -24.75 -0.21
CA PRO A 13 -29.73 -25.85 -0.24
C PRO A 13 -30.94 -25.52 -1.14
N ALA A 14 -31.56 -26.57 -1.65
CA ALA A 14 -32.80 -26.52 -2.40
C ALA A 14 -34.01 -26.71 -1.47
N SER A 15 -35.04 -25.88 -1.70
CA SER A 15 -36.44 -25.96 -1.22
C SER A 15 -36.74 -25.72 0.26
N SER A 16 -37.82 -24.94 0.48
CA SER A 16 -38.32 -24.32 1.73
C SER A 16 -37.30 -23.44 2.44
N GLU A 17 -37.20 -22.18 2.00
CA GLU A 17 -36.21 -21.19 2.45
C GLU A 17 -36.41 -20.79 3.91
N GLU A 18 -35.86 -21.56 4.85
CA GLU A 18 -35.32 -20.96 6.07
C GLU A 18 -34.27 -19.96 5.62
N VAL A 19 -34.61 -18.68 5.76
CA VAL A 19 -33.68 -17.60 5.48
C VAL A 19 -32.50 -17.74 6.43
N GLU A 20 -31.33 -18.11 5.92
CA GLU A 20 -30.16 -18.36 6.75
C GLU A 20 -29.55 -17.04 7.23
N TYR A 21 -29.72 -16.75 8.52
CA TYR A 21 -29.15 -15.60 9.19
C TYR A 21 -27.78 -15.93 9.79
N LEU A 22 -26.80 -15.05 9.56
CA LEU A 22 -25.65 -14.97 10.46
C LEU A 22 -26.08 -14.21 11.71
N LYS A 23 -26.35 -14.94 12.80
CA LYS A 23 -26.67 -14.33 14.08
C LYS A 23 -25.40 -13.96 14.83
N PHE A 24 -25.24 -12.67 15.12
CA PHE A 24 -24.21 -12.11 16.00
C PHE A 24 -24.78 -11.77 17.37
N ASP A 25 -26.10 -11.63 17.46
CA ASP A 25 -26.87 -11.56 18.70
C ASP A 25 -28.15 -12.40 18.54
N GLU A 26 -28.45 -13.27 19.50
CA GLU A 26 -29.70 -14.06 19.46
C GLU A 26 -30.93 -13.20 19.74
N ASP A 27 -30.75 -12.11 20.50
CA ASP A 27 -31.78 -11.13 20.83
C ASP A 27 -31.65 -9.86 19.96
N GLY A 28 -30.93 -9.96 18.83
CA GLY A 28 -30.69 -8.85 17.92
C GLY A 28 -31.99 -8.23 17.39
N ASP A 29 -31.97 -6.92 17.17
CA ASP A 29 -33.14 -6.12 16.78
C ASP A 29 -33.01 -5.48 15.40
N LEU A 30 -31.88 -5.66 14.72
CA LEU A 30 -31.58 -5.13 13.40
C LEU A 30 -31.01 -6.22 12.49
N THR A 31 -31.54 -6.31 11.26
CA THR A 31 -30.97 -7.15 10.20
C THR A 31 -30.23 -6.29 9.17
N LEU A 32 -28.94 -6.55 8.99
CA LEU A 32 -28.15 -5.96 7.91
C LEU A 32 -28.14 -6.90 6.70
N LEU A 33 -28.40 -6.35 5.51
CA LEU A 33 -28.35 -7.04 4.22
C LEU A 33 -27.09 -6.59 3.49
N VAL A 34 -25.98 -7.32 3.68
CA VAL A 34 -24.65 -6.87 3.27
C VAL A 34 -24.20 -7.56 1.98
N GLY A 35 -23.75 -6.79 0.98
CA GLY A 35 -23.15 -7.30 -0.25
C GLY A 35 -23.97 -7.07 -1.53
N TRP A 36 -23.28 -7.02 -2.67
CA TRP A 36 -23.85 -6.55 -3.95
C TRP A 36 -24.68 -7.62 -4.67
N CYS A 37 -24.08 -8.79 -4.94
CA CYS A 37 -24.73 -9.86 -5.71
C CYS A 37 -25.46 -10.87 -4.82
N VAL A 38 -24.89 -11.13 -3.65
CA VAL A 38 -25.44 -12.05 -2.66
C VAL A 38 -25.43 -11.30 -1.33
N GLN A 39 -26.62 -10.91 -0.89
CA GLN A 39 -26.81 -10.23 0.38
C GLN A 39 -26.74 -11.25 1.51
N GLN A 40 -25.72 -11.13 2.35
CA GLN A 40 -25.66 -11.85 3.60
C GLN A 40 -26.54 -11.16 4.64
N ARG A 41 -27.48 -11.91 5.20
CA ARG A 41 -28.33 -11.43 6.30
C ARG A 41 -27.60 -11.59 7.62
N MET A 42 -27.44 -10.50 8.35
CA MET A 42 -26.73 -10.46 9.63
C MET A 42 -27.65 -9.90 10.71
N LEU A 43 -27.99 -10.70 11.73
CA LEU A 43 -28.80 -10.26 12.87
C LEU A 43 -27.88 -9.73 13.98
N VAL A 44 -28.06 -8.46 14.35
CA VAL A 44 -27.17 -7.69 15.24
C VAL A 44 -27.97 -6.87 16.27
N ASP A 45 -27.29 -6.38 17.31
CA ASP A 45 -27.79 -5.39 18.27
C ASP A 45 -27.48 -3.99 17.72
N ALA A 46 -28.51 -3.27 17.32
CA ALA A 46 -28.36 -1.91 16.80
C ALA A 46 -27.66 -0.98 17.81
N ASN A 47 -27.85 -1.19 19.11
CA ASN A 47 -27.20 -0.37 20.13
C ASN A 47 -25.70 -0.67 20.24
N ALA A 48 -25.28 -1.94 20.12
CA ALA A 48 -23.86 -2.31 20.03
C ALA A 48 -23.18 -1.63 18.84
N LEU A 49 -23.83 -1.69 17.67
CA LEU A 49 -23.33 -1.04 16.46
C LEU A 49 -23.25 0.49 16.63
N CYS A 50 -24.29 1.13 17.17
CA CYS A 50 -24.31 2.57 17.46
C CYS A 50 -23.27 3.01 18.51
N ARG A 51 -22.91 2.14 19.46
CA ARG A 51 -21.83 2.42 20.43
C ARG A 51 -20.49 2.50 19.71
N MET A 52 -20.31 1.71 18.66
CA MET A 52 -19.04 1.59 17.95
C MET A 52 -18.89 2.53 16.76
N SER A 53 -19.98 2.89 16.08
CA SER A 53 -19.95 3.75 14.89
C SER A 53 -20.85 4.99 15.06
N PRO A 54 -20.30 6.21 15.00
CA PRO A 54 -21.06 7.45 14.91
C PRO A 54 -21.91 7.54 13.63
N VAL A 55 -21.42 6.96 12.53
CA VAL A 55 -22.15 6.88 11.25
C VAL A 55 -23.41 6.05 11.42
N PHE A 56 -23.30 4.82 11.94
CA PHE A 56 -24.47 3.99 12.24
C PHE A 56 -25.36 4.63 13.30
N ARG A 57 -24.80 5.28 14.33
CA ARG A 57 -25.63 6.02 15.30
C ARG A 57 -26.51 7.06 14.62
N THR A 58 -25.95 7.84 13.71
CA THR A 58 -26.66 8.89 12.98
C THR A 58 -27.69 8.28 12.04
N MET A 59 -27.33 7.22 11.32
CA MET A 59 -28.21 6.52 10.37
C MET A 59 -29.40 5.81 11.07
N LEU A 60 -29.14 5.14 12.19
CA LEU A 60 -30.12 4.30 12.90
C LEU A 60 -31.01 5.07 13.89
N LYS A 61 -30.54 6.22 14.39
CA LYS A 61 -31.24 7.03 15.41
C LYS A 61 -31.57 8.45 14.93
N GLY A 62 -31.22 8.79 13.69
CA GLY A 62 -31.50 10.09 13.10
C GLY A 62 -32.87 10.15 12.42
N PRO A 63 -33.13 11.19 11.64
CA PRO A 63 -34.39 11.34 10.88
C PRO A 63 -34.32 10.64 9.51
N PHE A 64 -33.65 9.50 9.40
CA PHE A 64 -33.39 8.81 8.13
C PHE A 64 -34.29 7.59 7.95
N LYS A 65 -34.39 7.08 6.71
CA LYS A 65 -35.24 5.92 6.39
C LYS A 65 -34.76 4.63 7.04
N GLU A 66 -33.47 4.59 7.35
CA GLU A 66 -32.75 3.50 8.00
C GLU A 66 -33.02 3.44 9.50
N SER A 67 -33.70 4.44 10.08
CA SER A 67 -34.06 4.45 11.50
C SER A 67 -35.16 3.45 11.82
N LYS A 68 -35.24 3.06 13.09
CA LYS A 68 -36.15 1.98 13.54
C LYS A 68 -37.61 2.28 13.14
N PRO A 69 -38.28 1.39 12.39
CA PRO A 69 -39.66 1.61 11.98
C PRO A 69 -40.61 1.47 13.18
N ALA A 70 -41.79 2.10 13.09
CA ALA A 70 -42.82 2.00 14.13
C ALA A 70 -43.45 0.59 14.22
N SER A 71 -43.39 -0.17 13.12
CA SER A 71 -43.90 -1.54 13.01
C SER A 71 -43.18 -2.29 11.90
N GLY A 72 -43.04 -3.60 12.04
CA GLY A 72 -42.40 -4.48 11.05
C GLY A 72 -40.90 -4.69 11.33
N ASP A 73 -40.27 -5.46 10.45
CA ASP A 73 -38.86 -5.83 10.58
C ASP A 73 -37.95 -4.63 10.31
N TRP A 74 -36.92 -4.47 11.14
CA TRP A 74 -35.91 -3.45 10.93
C TRP A 74 -34.77 -4.02 10.10
N MET A 75 -34.76 -3.68 8.80
CA MET A 75 -33.76 -4.15 7.84
C MET A 75 -33.07 -2.99 7.13
N ILE A 76 -31.76 -3.11 6.88
CA ILE A 76 -30.96 -2.10 6.17
C ILE A 76 -30.10 -2.78 5.12
N GLU A 77 -30.13 -2.23 3.91
CA GLU A 77 -29.32 -2.69 2.78
C GLU A 77 -27.97 -1.97 2.72
N LEU A 78 -26.90 -2.75 2.67
CA LEU A 78 -25.52 -2.31 2.52
C LEU A 78 -24.90 -3.00 1.30
N PRO A 79 -25.39 -2.71 0.07
CA PRO A 79 -25.04 -3.48 -1.12
C PRO A 79 -23.58 -3.30 -1.55
N GLU A 80 -22.94 -2.20 -1.18
CA GLU A 80 -21.56 -1.91 -1.56
C GLU A 80 -20.51 -2.50 -0.62
N ASP A 81 -20.93 -3.05 0.52
CA ASP A 81 -20.01 -3.48 1.56
C ASP A 81 -19.58 -4.94 1.41
N HIS A 82 -18.31 -5.20 1.77
CA HIS A 82 -17.74 -6.54 1.72
C HIS A 82 -18.27 -7.39 2.89
N ALA A 83 -19.20 -8.31 2.60
CA ALA A 83 -19.87 -9.12 3.61
C ALA A 83 -18.94 -9.91 4.55
N PRO A 84 -17.90 -10.63 4.08
CA PRO A 84 -16.97 -11.31 4.98
C PRO A 84 -16.23 -10.36 5.94
N GLY A 85 -15.77 -9.21 5.43
CA GLY A 85 -15.11 -8.20 6.26
C GLY A 85 -16.06 -7.57 7.28
N PHE A 86 -17.30 -7.33 6.88
CA PHE A 86 -18.34 -6.80 7.78
C PHE A 86 -18.69 -7.80 8.89
N ALA A 87 -18.79 -9.09 8.56
CA ALA A 87 -19.00 -10.16 9.53
C ALA A 87 -17.90 -10.21 10.60
N MET A 88 -16.62 -10.07 10.21
CA MET A 88 -15.51 -9.99 11.17
C MET A 88 -15.65 -8.81 12.13
N ILE A 89 -16.11 -7.66 11.63
CA ILE A 89 -16.36 -6.48 12.48
C ILE A 89 -17.51 -6.75 13.44
N MET A 90 -18.58 -7.41 12.97
CA MET A 90 -19.70 -7.78 13.83
C MET A 90 -19.28 -8.77 14.92
N ASP A 91 -18.42 -9.76 14.60
CA ASP A 91 -17.84 -10.65 15.61
C ASP A 91 -17.15 -9.86 16.72
N ILE A 92 -16.38 -8.82 16.37
CA ILE A 92 -15.68 -7.98 17.36
C ILE A 92 -16.68 -7.13 18.17
N ILE A 93 -17.63 -6.45 17.51
CA ILE A 93 -18.63 -5.60 18.16
C ILE A 93 -19.48 -6.40 19.17
N HIS A 94 -19.76 -7.66 18.84
CA HIS A 94 -20.56 -8.59 19.65
C HIS A 94 -19.74 -9.48 20.58
N ASN A 95 -18.45 -9.18 20.77
CA ASN A 95 -17.53 -9.93 21.64
C ASN A 95 -17.37 -11.43 21.30
N GLN A 96 -17.61 -11.82 20.04
CA GLN A 96 -17.40 -13.18 19.52
C GLN A 96 -15.97 -13.39 19.03
N PHE A 97 -14.97 -13.04 19.84
CA PHE A 97 -13.55 -13.06 19.47
C PHE A 97 -13.04 -14.44 19.02
N GLN A 98 -13.69 -15.53 19.44
CA GLN A 98 -13.38 -16.89 18.98
C GLN A 98 -13.60 -17.09 17.47
N CYS A 99 -14.46 -16.26 16.86
CA CYS A 99 -14.75 -16.26 15.42
C CYS A 99 -13.84 -15.31 14.64
N THR A 100 -13.20 -14.34 15.32
CA THR A 100 -12.29 -13.40 14.68
C THR A 100 -10.88 -13.98 14.51
N PRO A 101 -10.31 -13.98 13.29
CA PRO A 101 -8.95 -14.48 13.07
C PRO A 101 -7.90 -13.59 13.74
N THR A 102 -7.10 -14.20 14.60
CA THR A 102 -5.87 -13.58 15.14
C THR A 102 -4.81 -13.34 14.06
N ASP A 103 -4.87 -14.10 12.98
CA ASP A 103 -3.98 -14.01 11.81
C ASP A 103 -4.82 -13.80 10.54
N PRO A 104 -5.29 -12.57 10.26
CA PRO A 104 -6.18 -12.26 9.15
C PRO A 104 -5.45 -12.32 7.82
N THR A 105 -6.10 -12.64 6.70
CA THR A 105 -5.44 -12.51 5.38
C THR A 105 -5.17 -11.04 5.06
N VAL A 106 -4.33 -10.76 4.04
CA VAL A 106 -4.10 -9.38 3.57
C VAL A 106 -5.41 -8.75 3.07
N ASP A 107 -6.25 -9.54 2.41
CA ASP A 107 -7.55 -9.12 1.92
C ASP A 107 -8.50 -8.76 3.08
N ASP A 108 -8.51 -9.57 4.14
CA ASP A 108 -9.28 -9.27 5.36
C ASP A 108 -8.83 -7.94 5.99
N LEU A 109 -7.51 -7.70 6.09
CA LEU A 109 -6.96 -6.44 6.63
C LEU A 109 -7.46 -5.23 5.82
N ILE A 110 -7.39 -5.32 4.48
CA ILE A 110 -7.80 -4.24 3.58
C ILE A 110 -9.30 -3.96 3.72
N HIS A 111 -10.15 -4.99 3.62
CA HIS A 111 -11.59 -4.81 3.69
C HIS A 111 -12.06 -4.31 5.05
N VAL A 112 -11.48 -4.82 6.14
CA VAL A 112 -11.81 -4.33 7.48
C VAL A 112 -11.35 -2.87 7.67
N ALA A 113 -10.18 -2.49 7.17
CA ALA A 113 -9.73 -1.10 7.22
C ALA A 113 -10.67 -0.17 6.45
N ILE A 114 -11.09 -0.53 5.23
CA ILE A 114 -12.07 0.24 4.44
C ILE A 114 -13.37 0.43 5.21
N LEU A 115 -13.93 -0.65 5.76
CA LEU A 115 -15.20 -0.59 6.48
C LEU A 115 -15.10 0.23 7.77
N THR A 116 -14.02 0.04 8.54
CA THR A 116 -13.81 0.79 9.79
C THR A 116 -13.60 2.28 9.53
N ASN A 117 -12.94 2.64 8.42
CA ASN A 117 -12.80 4.02 7.97
C ASN A 117 -14.16 4.59 7.52
N LYS A 118 -14.88 3.87 6.64
CA LYS A 118 -16.19 4.29 6.07
C LYS A 118 -17.22 4.59 7.14
N TYR A 119 -17.27 3.79 8.20
CA TYR A 119 -18.25 3.91 9.27
C TYR A 119 -17.71 4.58 10.54
N ASP A 120 -16.51 5.18 10.49
CA ASP A 120 -15.85 5.84 11.63
C ASP A 120 -15.85 4.97 12.90
N MET A 121 -15.33 3.75 12.77
CA MET A 121 -15.35 2.73 13.83
C MET A 121 -14.01 2.05 14.03
N ALA A 122 -12.91 2.73 13.70
CA ALA A 122 -11.53 2.30 13.93
C ALA A 122 -11.27 1.71 15.33
N LYS A 123 -11.91 2.28 16.36
CA LYS A 123 -11.80 1.81 17.76
C LYS A 123 -12.24 0.37 17.99
N VAL A 124 -13.04 -0.22 17.08
CA VAL A 124 -13.40 -1.63 17.12
C VAL A 124 -12.14 -2.51 17.04
N LEU A 125 -11.11 -2.07 16.34
CA LEU A 125 -9.88 -2.85 16.12
C LEU A 125 -8.95 -2.92 17.33
N ARG A 126 -9.21 -2.16 18.41
CA ARG A 126 -8.37 -2.11 19.63
C ARG A 126 -7.87 -3.47 20.11
N PRO A 127 -8.72 -4.53 20.22
CA PRO A 127 -8.28 -5.81 20.76
C PRO A 127 -7.26 -6.54 19.87
N LEU A 128 -7.22 -6.23 18.57
CA LEU A 128 -6.42 -6.94 17.56
C LEU A 128 -5.33 -6.06 16.94
N ALA A 129 -5.34 -4.77 17.25
CA ALA A 129 -4.53 -3.77 16.58
C ALA A 129 -3.04 -4.06 16.61
N GLN A 130 -2.51 -4.51 17.76
CA GLN A 130 -1.09 -4.83 17.92
C GLN A 130 -0.69 -5.96 16.96
N THR A 131 -1.43 -7.06 17.01
CA THR A 131 -1.23 -8.25 16.17
C THR A 131 -1.36 -7.92 14.69
N TRP A 132 -2.39 -7.16 14.32
CA TRP A 132 -2.64 -6.80 12.93
C TRP A 132 -1.62 -5.79 12.39
N ARG A 133 -1.09 -4.90 13.25
CA ARG A 133 0.02 -4.00 12.90
C ARG A 133 1.32 -4.76 12.68
N GLU A 134 1.63 -5.76 13.50
CA GLU A 134 2.78 -6.64 13.30
C GLU A 134 2.67 -7.40 11.98
N LYS A 135 1.47 -7.93 11.68
CA LYS A 135 1.21 -8.54 10.38
C LYS A 135 1.38 -7.56 9.22
N LEU A 136 0.79 -6.38 9.31
CA LEU A 136 0.94 -5.31 8.32
C LEU A 136 2.42 -5.03 8.02
N ARG A 137 3.26 -4.91 9.06
CA ARG A 137 4.70 -4.67 8.90
C ARG A 137 5.39 -5.81 8.15
N LEU A 138 5.09 -7.06 8.49
CA LEU A 138 5.63 -8.23 7.79
C LEU A 138 5.20 -8.29 6.32
N GLU A 139 3.94 -7.99 6.03
CA GLU A 139 3.43 -7.94 4.65
C GLU A 139 4.01 -6.74 3.87
N SER A 140 4.30 -5.62 4.56
CA SER A 140 4.91 -4.43 3.95
C SER A 140 6.32 -4.66 3.40
N ASP A 141 7.02 -5.73 3.82
CA ASP A 141 8.33 -6.11 3.30
C ASP A 141 8.26 -6.85 1.97
N LYS A 142 7.11 -7.48 1.67
CA LYS A 142 6.90 -8.28 0.47
C LYS A 142 6.62 -7.40 -0.77
N PRO A 143 6.62 -7.99 -1.99
CA PRO A 143 6.14 -7.31 -3.19
C PRO A 143 4.68 -6.87 -3.04
N LEU A 144 4.35 -5.66 -3.50
CA LEU A 144 3.03 -5.06 -3.31
C LEU A 144 2.00 -5.41 -4.39
N ALA A 145 2.37 -6.18 -5.41
CA ALA A 145 1.49 -6.45 -6.55
C ALA A 145 0.15 -7.07 -6.11
N GLY A 146 -0.94 -6.32 -6.29
CA GLY A 146 -2.31 -6.74 -5.96
C GLY A 146 -2.70 -6.63 -4.49
N VAL A 147 -1.83 -6.05 -3.64
CA VAL A 147 -2.09 -5.86 -2.19
C VAL A 147 -1.89 -4.42 -1.76
N GLU A 148 -2.02 -3.48 -2.69
CA GLU A 148 -1.62 -2.11 -2.44
C GLU A 148 -2.55 -1.35 -1.49
N GLY A 149 -3.76 -1.88 -1.26
CA GLY A 149 -4.67 -1.44 -0.20
C GLY A 149 -4.06 -1.48 1.21
N LEU A 150 -2.94 -2.18 1.41
CA LEU A 150 -2.15 -2.13 2.66
C LEU A 150 -1.73 -0.70 3.03
N LEU A 151 -1.61 0.22 2.07
CA LEU A 151 -1.38 1.64 2.33
C LEU A 151 -2.53 2.23 3.18
N GLY A 152 -3.77 1.92 2.83
CA GLY A 152 -4.95 2.31 3.61
C GLY A 152 -4.99 1.63 4.98
N VAL A 153 -4.58 0.36 5.07
CA VAL A 153 -4.48 -0.34 6.37
C VAL A 153 -3.50 0.37 7.31
N ALA A 154 -2.33 0.79 6.80
CA ALA A 154 -1.36 1.54 7.59
C ALA A 154 -1.91 2.90 8.05
N TYR A 155 -2.68 3.55 7.19
CA TYR A 155 -3.37 4.80 7.51
C TYR A 155 -4.40 4.63 8.63
N GLU A 156 -5.27 3.63 8.50
CA GLU A 156 -6.34 3.36 9.47
C GLU A 156 -5.79 2.86 10.82
N LEU A 157 -4.75 2.01 10.80
CA LEU A 157 -4.09 1.54 12.03
C LEU A 157 -3.14 2.56 12.65
N GLY A 158 -2.92 3.72 12.04
CA GLY A 158 -2.04 4.77 12.54
C GLY A 158 -0.54 4.39 12.55
N ASP A 159 -0.08 3.60 11.58
CA ASP A 159 1.34 3.21 11.46
C ASP A 159 2.06 4.04 10.40
N ALA A 160 2.47 5.26 10.78
CA ALA A 160 3.03 6.26 9.87
C ALA A 160 4.32 5.82 9.17
N GLU A 161 5.16 5.01 9.83
CA GLU A 161 6.40 4.47 9.25
C GLU A 161 6.08 3.50 8.10
N THR A 162 5.19 2.55 8.36
CA THR A 162 4.75 1.58 7.35
C THR A 162 4.01 2.28 6.22
N PHE A 163 3.22 3.31 6.53
CA PHE A 163 2.52 4.12 5.52
C PHE A 163 3.51 4.81 4.56
N ASP A 164 4.54 5.50 5.06
CA ASP A 164 5.53 6.17 4.20
C ASP A 164 6.34 5.17 3.37
N LYS A 165 6.74 4.05 3.99
CA LYS A 165 7.44 2.96 3.32
C LYS A 165 6.62 2.39 2.15
N LEU A 166 5.33 2.10 2.38
CA LEU A 166 4.43 1.61 1.34
C LEU A 166 4.25 2.65 0.23
N ALA A 167 4.03 3.93 0.58
CA ALA A 167 3.89 5.00 -0.40
C ALA A 167 5.14 5.15 -1.30
N ARG A 168 6.34 5.03 -0.73
CA ARG A 168 7.61 5.01 -1.49
C ARG A 168 7.71 3.79 -2.39
N LYS A 169 7.41 2.58 -1.88
CA LYS A 169 7.41 1.36 -2.69
C LYS A 169 6.48 1.48 -3.89
N ILE A 170 5.31 2.10 -3.72
CA ILE A 170 4.37 2.34 -4.81
C ILE A 170 4.94 3.32 -5.83
N ALA A 171 5.53 4.43 -5.38
CA ALA A 171 6.14 5.43 -6.26
C ALA A 171 7.25 4.82 -7.15
N LEU A 172 8.05 3.94 -6.56
CA LEU A 172 9.24 3.37 -7.20
C LEU A 172 8.93 2.12 -8.05
N GLY A 173 8.04 1.25 -7.57
CA GLY A 173 7.81 -0.09 -8.11
C GLY A 173 6.61 -0.25 -9.03
N HIS A 174 5.71 0.73 -9.14
CA HIS A 174 4.52 0.63 -10.01
C HIS A 174 4.69 1.32 -11.36
N ARG A 175 3.96 0.83 -12.36
CA ARG A 175 3.93 1.39 -13.72
C ARG A 175 2.99 2.58 -13.79
N VAL A 176 3.17 3.42 -14.80
CA VAL A 176 2.26 4.54 -15.09
C VAL A 176 1.61 4.36 -16.46
N ASN A 177 0.35 4.77 -16.58
CA ASN A 177 -0.33 4.80 -17.87
C ASN A 177 0.13 6.01 -18.72
N LYS A 178 -0.44 6.17 -19.92
CA LYS A 178 -0.10 7.30 -20.82
C LYS A 178 -0.41 8.68 -20.22
N GLN A 179 -1.29 8.75 -19.24
CA GLN A 179 -1.66 9.97 -18.52
C GLN A 179 -0.80 10.22 -17.27
N GLY A 180 0.18 9.35 -16.98
CA GLY A 180 1.04 9.46 -15.79
C GLY A 180 0.44 8.88 -14.51
N ASN A 181 -0.75 8.27 -14.57
CA ASN A 181 -1.40 7.68 -13.41
C ASN A 181 -0.81 6.30 -13.11
N ILE A 182 -0.58 6.04 -11.82
CA ILE A 182 -0.06 4.78 -11.31
C ILE A 182 -1.08 3.67 -11.61
N GLN A 183 -0.62 2.61 -12.29
CA GLN A 183 -1.40 1.43 -12.59
C GLN A 183 -1.18 0.40 -11.49
N SER A 184 -2.26 -0.25 -11.04
CA SER A 184 -2.16 -1.40 -10.15
C SER A 184 -1.51 -2.56 -10.91
N ALA A 185 -0.83 -3.45 -10.18
CA ALA A 185 -0.17 -4.59 -10.80
C ALA A 185 -1.14 -5.55 -11.54
N ASP A 186 -2.42 -5.54 -11.16
CA ASP A 186 -3.50 -6.30 -11.80
C ASP A 186 -4.15 -5.59 -13.01
N GLY A 187 -3.68 -4.39 -13.36
CA GLY A 187 -4.22 -3.59 -14.46
C GLY A 187 -5.52 -2.84 -14.15
N MET A 188 -6.03 -2.92 -12.92
CA MET A 188 -7.20 -2.14 -12.48
C MET A 188 -6.79 -0.79 -11.86
N TYR A 189 -7.72 0.16 -11.80
CA TYR A 189 -7.45 1.48 -11.22
C TYR A 189 -7.49 1.44 -9.69
N TRP A 190 -6.54 2.12 -9.06
CA TRP A 190 -6.45 2.30 -7.61
C TRP A 190 -7.64 3.05 -6.98
N LEU A 191 -8.31 3.89 -7.77
CA LEU A 191 -9.24 4.92 -7.29
C LEU A 191 -10.71 4.48 -7.34
N ASN A 192 -11.04 3.33 -6.75
CA ASN A 192 -12.43 3.07 -6.40
C ASN A 192 -12.48 2.69 -4.93
N GLY A 193 -13.20 3.46 -4.09
CA GLY A 193 -13.26 3.31 -2.63
C GLY A 193 -13.69 1.93 -2.12
N GLN A 194 -14.03 1.02 -3.04
CA GLN A 194 -14.21 -0.41 -2.81
C GLN A 194 -12.91 -1.17 -2.54
N ARG A 195 -11.73 -0.67 -2.93
CA ARG A 195 -10.43 -1.38 -2.79
C ARG A 195 -9.40 -0.70 -1.90
N CYS A 196 -9.54 0.59 -1.64
CA CYS A 196 -8.67 1.31 -0.72
C CYS A 196 -9.38 2.48 -0.05
N ILE A 197 -8.85 2.89 1.09
CA ILE A 197 -9.24 4.13 1.76
C ILE A 197 -8.80 5.31 0.89
N ASP A 198 -9.70 6.29 0.68
CA ASP A 198 -9.38 7.53 -0.01
C ASP A 198 -8.59 8.45 0.93
N VAL A 199 -7.26 8.42 0.81
CA VAL A 199 -6.37 9.29 1.58
C VAL A 199 -6.11 10.55 0.78
N ALA A 200 -6.59 11.69 1.29
CA ALA A 200 -6.52 12.97 0.60
C ALA A 200 -5.11 13.28 0.06
N ASN A 201 -5.02 13.60 -1.23
CA ASN A 201 -3.79 14.00 -1.93
C ASN A 201 -2.64 12.97 -1.93
N ILE A 202 -2.79 11.75 -1.39
CA ILE A 202 -1.67 10.80 -1.32
C ILE A 202 -1.17 10.41 -2.72
N MET A 203 -2.07 10.25 -3.68
CA MET A 203 -1.71 9.80 -5.02
C MET A 203 -0.86 10.82 -5.76
N GLU A 204 -1.21 12.11 -5.67
CA GLU A 204 -0.39 13.20 -6.23
C GLU A 204 1.00 13.22 -5.58
N ARG A 205 1.08 12.99 -4.27
CA ARG A 205 2.35 12.93 -3.53
C ARG A 205 3.23 11.75 -3.96
N ILE A 206 2.64 10.57 -4.18
CA ILE A 206 3.35 9.40 -4.69
C ILE A 206 3.86 9.68 -6.12
N GLN A 207 3.06 10.32 -6.98
CA GLN A 207 3.49 10.73 -8.31
C GLN A 207 4.65 11.74 -8.26
N ASN A 208 4.56 12.75 -7.40
CA ASN A 208 5.64 13.72 -7.21
C ASN A 208 6.93 13.07 -6.71
N HIS A 209 6.85 12.14 -5.75
CA HIS A 209 8.02 11.41 -5.26
C HIS A 209 8.68 10.59 -6.38
N ARG A 210 7.87 9.94 -7.23
CA ARG A 210 8.36 9.24 -8.42
C ARG A 210 9.10 10.17 -9.38
N LEU A 211 8.54 11.35 -9.69
CA LEU A 211 9.18 12.33 -10.56
C LEU A 211 10.51 12.81 -9.99
N MET A 212 10.59 13.03 -8.68
CA MET A 212 11.85 13.37 -8.00
C MET A 212 12.89 12.25 -8.14
N ALA A 213 12.49 10.99 -7.94
CA ALA A 213 13.39 9.85 -8.10
C ALA A 213 13.90 9.70 -9.55
N LEU A 214 13.02 9.87 -10.53
CA LEU A 214 13.40 9.86 -11.96
C LEU A 214 14.36 11.01 -12.30
N ALA A 215 14.14 12.20 -11.73
CA ALA A 215 15.05 13.34 -11.91
C ALA A 215 16.44 13.05 -11.32
N VAL A 216 16.52 12.41 -10.15
CA VAL A 216 17.80 11.97 -9.56
C VAL A 216 18.54 11.00 -10.47
N ILE A 217 17.86 9.95 -10.97
CA ILE A 217 18.45 8.97 -11.89
C ILE A 217 18.99 9.67 -13.13
N LYS A 218 18.16 10.52 -13.76
CA LYS A 218 18.54 11.24 -14.99
C LYS A 218 19.75 12.13 -14.77
N GLU A 219 19.79 12.85 -13.65
CA GLU A 219 20.90 13.74 -13.32
C GLU A 219 22.21 12.97 -13.09
N GLU A 220 22.19 11.91 -12.28
CA GLU A 220 23.37 11.09 -12.01
C GLU A 220 23.92 10.42 -13.29
N CYS A 221 23.03 9.88 -14.14
CA CYS A 221 23.41 9.30 -15.42
C CYS A 221 24.05 10.34 -16.37
N ARG A 222 23.51 11.56 -16.41
CA ARG A 222 24.06 12.66 -17.22
C ARG A 222 25.40 13.15 -16.73
N GLN A 223 25.59 13.25 -15.42
CA GLN A 223 26.88 13.62 -14.82
C GLN A 223 27.95 12.59 -15.16
N LEU A 224 27.64 11.29 -15.06
CA LEU A 224 28.56 10.24 -15.49
C LEU A 224 28.89 10.36 -16.98
N TYR A 225 27.89 10.54 -17.84
CA TYR A 225 28.10 10.71 -19.27
C TYR A 225 29.02 11.90 -19.58
N ALA A 226 28.77 13.06 -18.96
CA ALA A 226 29.58 14.26 -19.15
C ALA A 226 31.04 14.04 -18.71
N ALA A 227 31.26 13.40 -17.56
CA ALA A 227 32.60 13.07 -17.08
C ALA A 227 33.36 12.16 -18.06
N LEU A 228 32.69 11.14 -18.61
CA LEU A 228 33.29 10.25 -19.61
C LEU A 228 33.62 10.98 -20.92
N VAL A 229 32.74 11.86 -21.40
CA VAL A 229 32.98 12.65 -22.62
C VAL A 229 34.17 13.61 -22.44
N LEU A 230 34.34 14.19 -21.26
CA LEU A 230 35.46 15.07 -20.93
C LEU A 230 36.78 14.33 -20.66
N GLY A 231 36.83 13.01 -20.83
CA GLY A 231 38.04 12.23 -20.59
C GLY A 231 38.37 12.00 -19.11
N GLN A 232 37.45 12.30 -18.20
CA GLN A 232 37.64 12.19 -16.74
C GLN A 232 37.38 10.75 -16.22
N GLY A 233 37.70 9.74 -17.04
CA GLY A 233 37.45 8.34 -16.72
C GLY A 233 38.23 7.83 -15.50
N LEU A 234 37.59 6.96 -14.73
CA LEU A 234 38.05 6.40 -13.45
C LEU A 234 39.01 5.19 -13.61
N CYS A 235 39.94 5.21 -14.57
CA CYS A 235 40.91 4.12 -14.71
C CYS A 235 41.93 4.17 -13.55
N LEU A 236 41.63 3.48 -12.45
CA LEU A 236 42.47 3.45 -11.25
C LEU A 236 43.66 2.50 -11.35
N GLN A 237 43.57 1.49 -12.23
CA GLN A 237 44.59 0.43 -12.35
C GLN A 237 45.75 0.77 -13.29
N ARG A 238 45.75 1.97 -13.91
CA ARG A 238 46.74 2.36 -14.94
C ARG A 238 47.02 1.19 -15.89
N CYS A 239 45.96 0.67 -16.50
CA CYS A 239 46.09 -0.35 -17.55
C CYS A 239 47.19 0.10 -18.51
N ALA A 240 47.99 -0.80 -19.05
CA ALA A 240 49.16 -0.45 -19.87
C ALA A 240 48.84 0.39 -21.14
N GLY A 241 47.58 0.78 -21.37
CA GLY A 241 47.12 1.69 -22.41
C GLY A 241 46.67 3.05 -21.88
N ASP A 242 46.59 4.00 -22.82
CA ASP A 242 46.14 5.38 -22.62
C ASP A 242 44.81 5.45 -21.83
N GLN A 243 44.75 6.31 -20.79
CA GLN A 243 43.54 6.59 -20.00
C GLN A 243 42.36 6.99 -20.92
N GLN A 244 42.66 7.63 -22.05
CA GLN A 244 41.68 8.02 -23.04
C GLN A 244 41.07 6.80 -23.76
N LEU A 245 41.85 5.74 -24.02
CA LEU A 245 41.35 4.49 -24.59
C LEU A 245 40.37 3.80 -23.63
N CYS A 246 40.71 3.68 -22.35
CA CYS A 246 39.80 3.11 -21.34
C CYS A 246 38.50 3.91 -21.22
N THR A 247 38.59 5.23 -21.26
CA THR A 247 37.42 6.12 -21.20
C THR A 247 36.51 5.92 -22.40
N ASN A 248 37.08 5.85 -23.62
CA ASN A 248 36.33 5.61 -24.85
C ASN A 248 35.66 4.22 -24.87
N MET A 249 36.35 3.18 -24.41
CA MET A 249 35.74 1.84 -24.27
C MET A 249 34.58 1.84 -23.29
N THR A 250 34.74 2.51 -22.14
CA THR A 250 33.70 2.61 -21.11
C THR A 250 32.47 3.35 -21.64
N LEU A 251 32.69 4.49 -22.32
CA LEU A 251 31.63 5.25 -22.97
C LEU A 251 30.91 4.44 -24.06
N GLY A 252 31.66 3.73 -24.90
CA GLY A 252 31.12 2.86 -25.94
C GLY A 252 30.27 1.73 -25.36
N HIS A 253 30.77 1.05 -24.32
CA HIS A 253 30.04 -0.01 -23.61
C HIS A 253 28.76 0.52 -22.96
N LEU A 254 28.86 1.66 -22.27
CA LEU A 254 27.74 2.33 -21.62
C LEU A 254 26.62 2.63 -22.62
N LEU A 255 26.94 3.32 -23.72
CA LEU A 255 25.95 3.73 -24.71
C LEU A 255 25.38 2.54 -25.48
N THR A 256 26.22 1.57 -25.84
CA THR A 256 25.77 0.36 -26.56
C THR A 256 24.81 -0.46 -25.70
N THR A 257 25.14 -0.66 -24.43
CA THR A 257 24.32 -1.44 -23.52
C THR A 257 23.07 -0.69 -23.09
N ALA A 258 23.16 0.63 -22.85
CA ALA A 258 22.00 1.47 -22.61
C ALA A 258 21.03 1.47 -23.80
N TYR A 259 21.53 1.46 -25.04
CA TYR A 259 20.70 1.32 -26.24
C TYR A 259 20.00 -0.05 -26.29
N ARG A 260 20.69 -1.15 -25.95
CA ARG A 260 20.09 -2.50 -25.89
C ARG A 260 18.96 -2.59 -24.87
N TYR A 261 19.07 -1.89 -23.75
CA TYR A 261 18.02 -1.81 -22.72
C TYR A 261 17.00 -0.69 -22.98
N CYS A 262 17.12 0.07 -24.09
CA CYS A 262 16.25 1.19 -24.43
C CYS A 262 16.23 2.32 -23.37
N ILE A 263 17.35 2.52 -22.66
CA ILE A 263 17.52 3.56 -21.61
C ILE A 263 18.57 4.62 -21.97
N GLN A 264 19.03 4.67 -23.22
CA GLN A 264 20.02 5.65 -23.69
C GLN A 264 19.59 7.12 -23.45
N GLY A 265 18.28 7.37 -23.38
CA GLY A 265 17.72 8.69 -23.06
C GLY A 265 18.01 9.18 -21.63
N LEU A 266 18.44 8.30 -20.72
CA LEU A 266 18.92 8.71 -19.39
C LEU A 266 20.28 9.40 -19.45
N PHE A 267 21.13 9.01 -20.41
CA PHE A 267 22.51 9.49 -20.51
C PHE A 267 22.64 10.65 -21.50
N LEU A 268 21.93 10.57 -22.62
CA LEU A 268 22.06 11.54 -23.71
C LEU A 268 21.34 12.86 -23.40
N PRO A 269 21.94 14.01 -23.76
CA PRO A 269 21.28 15.31 -23.69
C PRO A 269 20.32 15.47 -24.87
N GLN A 270 19.25 14.65 -24.92
CA GLN A 270 18.20 14.80 -25.92
C GLN A 270 17.05 15.68 -25.38
N PRO A 271 16.39 16.47 -26.25
CA PRO A 271 15.17 17.19 -25.92
C PRO A 271 13.96 16.25 -25.78
N VAL A 272 14.09 15.00 -26.23
CA VAL A 272 13.07 13.98 -26.05
C VAL A 272 12.96 13.67 -24.57
N GLU A 273 11.84 14.06 -23.96
CA GLU A 273 11.47 13.58 -22.64
C GLU A 273 11.59 12.07 -22.66
N PHE A 274 12.44 11.51 -21.80
CA PHE A 274 12.40 10.09 -21.53
C PHE A 274 10.98 9.80 -21.05
N SER A 275 10.13 9.31 -21.95
CA SER A 275 8.71 9.09 -21.68
C SER A 275 8.48 7.95 -20.71
N GLY A 276 9.56 7.39 -20.12
CA GLY A 276 9.49 6.35 -19.10
C GLY A 276 8.65 5.18 -19.55
N GLY A 277 8.67 4.85 -20.85
CA GLY A 277 7.71 3.91 -21.42
C GLY A 277 7.64 2.66 -20.57
N ASN A 278 6.51 2.34 -19.95
CA ASN A 278 6.28 1.16 -19.10
C ASN A 278 7.30 0.82 -17.98
N TRP A 279 8.40 1.55 -17.81
CA TRP A 279 9.46 1.25 -16.84
C TRP A 279 9.13 1.84 -15.48
N THR A 280 9.39 1.06 -14.43
CA THR A 280 9.35 1.54 -13.04
C THR A 280 10.70 2.15 -12.66
N VAL A 281 10.76 2.90 -11.57
CA VAL A 281 12.05 3.44 -11.07
C VAL A 281 12.98 2.26 -10.72
N ASP A 282 12.42 1.23 -10.08
CA ASP A 282 13.14 0.01 -9.75
C ASP A 282 13.65 -0.74 -11.00
N ASP A 283 12.86 -0.78 -12.07
CA ASP A 283 13.31 -1.39 -13.33
C ASP A 283 14.49 -0.62 -13.93
N LEU A 284 14.46 0.72 -13.88
CA LEU A 284 15.58 1.52 -14.38
C LEU A 284 16.86 1.28 -13.58
N ILE A 285 16.76 1.21 -12.25
CA ILE A 285 17.90 0.89 -11.38
C ILE A 285 18.44 -0.51 -11.71
N LYS A 286 17.57 -1.52 -11.84
CA LYS A 286 17.97 -2.88 -12.25
C LYS A 286 18.62 -2.90 -13.63
N CYS A 287 18.10 -2.16 -14.60
CA CYS A 287 18.71 -2.04 -15.92
C CYS A 287 20.08 -1.36 -15.85
N LEU A 288 20.26 -0.33 -15.03
CA LEU A 288 21.56 0.31 -14.80
C LEU A 288 22.57 -0.68 -14.23
N VAL A 289 22.20 -1.42 -13.18
CA VAL A 289 23.04 -2.50 -12.61
C VAL A 289 23.42 -3.53 -13.68
N SER A 290 22.48 -3.87 -14.57
CA SER A 290 22.70 -4.83 -15.65
C SER A 290 23.65 -4.35 -16.75
N ILE A 291 23.96 -3.05 -16.83
CA ILE A 291 24.99 -2.54 -17.76
C ILE A 291 26.36 -3.17 -17.43
N GLY A 292 26.65 -3.37 -16.15
CA GLY A 292 27.91 -3.93 -15.68
C GLY A 292 29.13 -3.09 -16.06
N GLY A 293 30.32 -3.65 -15.81
CA GLY A 293 31.59 -3.04 -16.19
C GLY A 293 31.92 -3.26 -17.68
N PRO A 294 32.78 -2.42 -18.28
CA PRO A 294 33.25 -2.64 -19.63
C PRO A 294 34.04 -3.97 -19.74
N PRO A 295 33.94 -4.69 -20.87
CA PRO A 295 34.70 -5.92 -21.08
C PRO A 295 36.19 -5.59 -21.14
N CYS A 296 36.95 -6.08 -20.17
CA CYS A 296 38.40 -5.90 -20.11
C CYS A 296 39.06 -7.17 -19.54
N ALA A 297 40.30 -7.44 -19.95
CA ALA A 297 41.02 -8.66 -19.62
C ALA A 297 41.54 -8.71 -18.17
N GLY A 298 41.52 -7.59 -17.44
CA GLY A 298 41.89 -7.50 -16.02
C GLY A 298 40.69 -7.52 -15.07
N ASP A 299 40.95 -7.73 -13.77
CA ASP A 299 39.93 -7.53 -12.73
C ASP A 299 39.71 -6.02 -12.52
N HIS A 300 38.56 -5.52 -12.98
CA HIS A 300 38.19 -4.10 -13.00
C HIS A 300 36.95 -3.79 -12.15
N THR A 301 36.69 -4.58 -11.12
CA THR A 301 35.63 -4.33 -10.13
C THR A 301 35.63 -2.89 -9.59
N ILE A 302 36.80 -2.26 -9.44
CA ILE A 302 36.97 -0.89 -8.92
C ILE A 302 36.88 0.19 -10.03
N CYS A 303 37.07 -0.18 -11.31
CA CYS A 303 37.02 0.76 -12.44
C CYS A 303 35.65 0.80 -13.12
N ASN A 304 34.68 0.03 -12.65
CA ASN A 304 33.31 0.05 -13.14
C ASN A 304 32.58 1.31 -12.63
N PRO A 305 32.22 2.28 -13.49
CA PRO A 305 31.52 3.48 -13.04
C PRO A 305 30.06 3.23 -12.68
N ILE A 306 29.49 2.07 -13.05
CA ILE A 306 28.09 1.73 -12.80
C ILE A 306 27.82 1.46 -11.33
N THR A 307 28.67 0.71 -10.63
CA THR A 307 28.50 0.41 -9.20
C THR A 307 28.43 1.67 -8.33
N PRO A 308 29.40 2.60 -8.37
CA PRO A 308 29.31 3.83 -7.59
C PRO A 308 28.20 4.76 -8.07
N LEU A 309 27.79 4.67 -9.35
CA LEU A 309 26.61 5.39 -9.85
C LEU A 309 25.33 4.87 -9.19
N THR A 310 25.11 3.55 -9.20
CA THR A 310 23.90 2.94 -8.63
C THR A 310 23.82 3.16 -7.12
N GLU A 311 24.94 3.05 -6.40
CA GLU A 311 25.02 3.36 -4.97
C GLU A 311 24.66 4.82 -4.67
N ARG A 312 25.16 5.78 -5.48
CA ARG A 312 24.79 7.20 -5.34
C ARG A 312 23.31 7.43 -5.64
N ILE A 313 22.77 6.80 -6.69
CA ILE A 313 21.35 6.88 -7.04
C ILE A 313 20.50 6.36 -5.89
N GLU A 314 20.77 5.14 -5.40
CA GLU A 314 20.02 4.52 -4.32
C GLU A 314 20.03 5.38 -3.06
N LYS A 315 21.21 5.89 -2.67
CA LYS A 315 21.34 6.80 -1.53
C LYS A 315 20.56 8.10 -1.73
N ARG A 316 20.70 8.75 -2.89
CA ARG A 316 19.99 10.02 -3.16
C ARG A 316 18.47 9.82 -3.23
N VAL A 317 18.01 8.69 -3.76
CA VAL A 317 16.58 8.32 -3.81
C VAL A 317 16.06 8.02 -2.40
N SER A 318 16.82 7.31 -1.54
CA SER A 318 16.42 7.07 -0.15
C SER A 318 16.33 8.36 0.66
N ASP A 319 17.23 9.31 0.40
CA ASP A 319 17.29 10.61 1.06
C ASP A 319 16.16 11.58 0.61
N LEU A 320 15.40 11.24 -0.44
CA LEU A 320 14.27 12.08 -0.88
C LEU A 320 13.20 12.17 0.22
N PRO A 321 12.53 13.33 0.35
CA PRO A 321 11.38 13.46 1.24
C PRO A 321 10.28 12.49 0.83
N GLY A 322 9.67 11.87 1.84
CA GLY A 322 8.63 10.87 1.63
C GLY A 322 7.34 11.48 1.06
N PRO A 323 6.48 10.66 0.44
CA PRO A 323 5.15 11.11 0.01
C PRO A 323 4.29 11.62 1.18
N THR A 324 4.54 11.12 2.40
CA THR A 324 3.75 11.41 3.60
C THR A 324 3.91 12.86 4.05
N THR A 325 2.79 13.51 4.38
CA THR A 325 2.75 14.90 4.84
C THR A 325 2.49 14.96 6.34
N ALA A 326 2.73 16.12 6.96
CA ALA A 326 2.35 16.36 8.35
C ALA A 326 0.84 16.14 8.60
N HIS A 327 -0.01 16.42 7.62
CA HIS A 327 -1.46 16.16 7.70
C HIS A 327 -1.76 14.66 7.84
N HIS A 328 -1.13 13.81 7.01
CA HIS A 328 -1.29 12.35 7.11
C HIS A 328 -0.77 11.83 8.45
N THR A 329 0.39 12.33 8.88
CA THR A 329 0.99 11.95 10.16
C THR A 329 0.10 12.34 11.34
N GLU A 330 -0.53 13.51 11.30
CA GLU A 330 -1.42 13.96 12.36
C GLU A 330 -2.68 13.09 12.46
N TYR A 331 -3.32 12.77 11.33
CA TYR A 331 -4.42 11.81 11.31
C TYR A 331 -4.00 10.46 11.90
N MET A 332 -2.86 9.91 11.46
CA MET A 332 -2.38 8.61 11.92
C MET A 332 -2.01 8.61 13.41
N LYS A 333 -1.53 9.73 13.96
CA LYS A 333 -1.34 9.87 15.42
C LYS A 333 -2.67 9.78 16.17
N VAL A 334 -3.70 10.48 15.69
CA VAL A 334 -5.05 10.40 16.27
C VAL A 334 -5.58 8.97 16.21
N GLN A 335 -5.44 8.29 15.06
CA GLN A 335 -5.84 6.88 14.94
C GLN A 335 -5.05 5.97 15.89
N GLN A 336 -3.75 6.19 16.03
CA GLN A 336 -2.93 5.45 16.97
C GLN A 336 -3.41 5.64 18.42
N GLU A 337 -3.78 6.86 18.83
CA GLU A 337 -4.33 7.12 20.16
C GLU A 337 -5.70 6.46 20.36
N ILE A 338 -6.53 6.44 19.31
CA ILE A 338 -7.83 5.77 19.31
C ILE A 338 -7.66 4.27 19.48
N ILE A 339 -6.75 3.65 18.73
CA ILE A 339 -6.67 2.18 18.61
C ILE A 339 -5.69 1.57 19.62
N MET A 340 -4.65 2.30 20.02
CA MET A 340 -3.61 1.85 20.94
C MET A 340 -3.35 2.93 22.00
N PRO A 341 -4.32 3.20 22.90
CA PRO A 341 -4.12 4.19 23.94
C PRO A 341 -2.95 3.77 24.84
N THR A 342 -1.95 4.64 24.96
CA THR A 342 -0.89 4.44 25.94
C THR A 342 -1.52 4.43 27.33
N SER A 343 -1.31 3.35 28.09
CA SER A 343 -1.77 3.27 29.48
C SER A 343 -1.26 4.48 30.25
N ARG A 344 -2.13 5.46 30.50
CA ARG A 344 -1.85 6.50 31.49
C ARG A 344 -1.61 5.77 32.80
N ARG A 345 -0.35 5.70 33.25
CA ARG A 345 -0.03 5.29 34.61
C ARG A 345 -0.81 6.21 35.54
N VAL A 346 -1.88 5.69 36.12
CA VAL A 346 -2.53 6.31 37.27
C VAL A 346 -1.46 6.29 38.36
N THR A 347 -0.75 7.40 38.50
CA THR A 347 0.08 7.63 39.68
C THR A 347 -0.91 7.83 40.82
N SER A 348 -1.23 6.74 41.52
CA SER A 348 -1.90 6.85 42.81
C SER A 348 -0.93 7.57 43.74
N LYS A 349 -1.19 8.87 43.96
CA LYS A 349 -0.66 9.54 45.14
C LYS A 349 -1.33 8.85 46.34
N LYS A 350 -0.58 7.97 47.00
CA LYS A 350 -0.87 7.55 48.36
C LYS A 350 -0.54 8.68 49.32
#